data_AF-A0A507CZ30-F1
#
_entry.id   AF-A0A507CZ30-F1
#
_cell.length_a   1.000
_cell.length_b   1.000
_cell.length_c   1.000
_cell.angle_alpha   90.00
_cell.angle_beta   90.00
_cell.angle_gamma   90.00
#
_symmetry.space_group_name_H-M   'P 1'
#
loop_
_entity.id
_entity.type
_entity.pdbx_description
1 polymer ?
#
loop_
_entity_poly.entity_id
_entity_poly.type
_entity_poly.pdbx_seq_one_letter_code
_entity_poly.pdbx_strand_id
1 'polypeptide(L)'
;MLVEKHVKTAFHNESDFTAYLIDSLESGPLSMNRTQWESCFPNAKSPTGIECINEWAVDTNQASCGAWAAYAQGGDLGRGEQYERMSRIMELQIAKGGVRLAAFLNAVLDKKCGRMDYRSSRSNSNDFRSSRQLD
;
A
#
# COMPACT_ATOMS: atom_id res chain seq x y z
N MET A 1 9.85 13.02 -17.76
CA MET A 1 9.66 13.30 -16.30
C MET A 1 10.88 12.84 -15.50
N LEU A 2 11.08 13.26 -14.24
CA LEU A 2 12.25 12.84 -13.42
C LEU A 2 12.30 11.32 -13.26
N VAL A 3 11.16 10.67 -12.98
CA VAL A 3 11.03 9.19 -12.94
C VAL A 3 11.47 8.56 -14.25
N GLU A 4 10.96 9.03 -15.39
CA GLU A 4 11.30 8.47 -16.70
C GLU A 4 12.79 8.59 -17.02
N LYS A 5 13.40 9.74 -16.67
CA LYS A 5 14.85 9.92 -16.79
C LYS A 5 15.59 8.94 -15.89
N HIS A 6 15.14 8.79 -14.65
CA HIS A 6 15.75 7.88 -13.69
C HIS A 6 15.66 6.42 -14.14
N VAL A 7 14.48 5.99 -14.59
CA VAL A 7 14.29 4.69 -15.23
C VAL A 7 15.30 4.55 -16.36
N LYS A 8 15.35 5.42 -17.36
CA LYS A 8 16.27 5.27 -18.52
C LYS A 8 17.76 5.35 -18.21
N THR A 9 18.16 6.01 -17.12
CA THR A 9 19.58 6.27 -16.81
C THR A 9 20.16 5.29 -15.81
N ALA A 10 19.37 4.86 -14.82
CA ALA A 10 19.79 3.91 -13.80
C ALA A 10 19.31 2.47 -14.12
N PHE A 11 18.28 2.33 -14.95
CA PHE A 11 17.68 1.07 -15.34
C PHE A 11 17.60 1.02 -16.89
N HIS A 12 17.69 -0.14 -17.54
CA HIS A 12 17.64 -0.14 -19.01
C HIS A 12 16.21 0.10 -19.51
N ASN A 13 15.23 -0.28 -18.70
CA ASN A 13 13.80 -0.25 -19.02
C ASN A 13 12.94 -0.29 -17.73
N GLU A 14 11.62 -0.17 -17.88
CA GLU A 14 10.66 -0.19 -16.77
C GLU A 14 10.58 -1.54 -16.04
N SER A 15 10.88 -2.64 -16.72
CA SER A 15 10.89 -3.99 -16.12
C SER A 15 12.04 -4.15 -15.14
N ASP A 16 13.24 -3.70 -15.52
CA ASP A 16 14.42 -3.71 -14.64
C ASP A 16 14.17 -2.88 -13.38
N PHE A 17 13.56 -1.69 -13.56
CA PHE A 17 13.18 -0.82 -12.44
C PHE A 17 12.16 -1.50 -11.52
N THR A 18 11.15 -2.14 -12.10
CA THR A 18 10.12 -2.85 -11.34
C THR A 18 10.72 -4.03 -10.57
N ALA A 19 11.58 -4.82 -11.20
CA ALA A 19 12.27 -5.94 -10.57
C ALA A 19 13.13 -5.46 -9.39
N TYR A 20 13.89 -4.39 -9.56
CA TYR A 20 14.66 -3.77 -8.48
C TYR A 20 13.80 -3.37 -7.28
N LEU A 21 12.63 -2.77 -7.51
CA LEU A 21 11.73 -2.39 -6.42
C LEU A 21 11.17 -3.62 -5.70
N ILE A 22 10.81 -4.68 -6.42
CA ILE A 22 10.34 -5.95 -5.84
C ILE A 22 11.44 -6.59 -5.00
N ASP A 23 12.64 -6.75 -5.54
CA ASP A 23 13.78 -7.34 -4.82
C ASP A 23 14.10 -6.53 -3.56
N SER A 24 14.06 -5.19 -3.66
CA SER A 24 14.26 -4.28 -2.55
C SER A 24 13.22 -4.44 -1.43
N LEU A 25 11.98 -4.77 -1.78
CA LEU A 25 10.87 -5.02 -0.87
C LEU A 25 10.89 -6.43 -0.26
N GLU A 26 11.39 -7.43 -0.99
CA GLU A 26 11.41 -8.82 -0.53
C GLU A 26 12.61 -9.13 0.36
N SER A 27 13.79 -8.66 -0.03
CA SER A 27 15.05 -9.02 0.64
C SER A 27 16.00 -7.84 0.83
N GLY A 28 15.74 -6.71 0.18
CA GLY A 28 16.61 -5.54 0.23
C GLY A 28 16.27 -4.52 1.32
N PRO A 29 16.73 -3.26 1.14
CA PRO A 29 16.63 -2.20 2.15
C PRO A 29 15.21 -1.78 2.53
N LEU A 30 14.21 -2.09 1.71
CA LEU A 30 12.81 -1.71 1.94
C LEU A 30 12.02 -2.80 2.66
N SER A 31 12.58 -3.99 2.83
CA SER A 31 11.91 -5.17 3.41
C SER A 31 11.37 -4.94 4.83
N MET A 32 12.16 -4.29 5.71
CA MET A 32 11.77 -4.03 7.10
C MET A 32 10.56 -3.10 7.25
N ASN A 33 10.33 -2.22 6.27
CA ASN A 33 9.24 -1.25 6.31
C ASN A 33 7.98 -1.72 5.59
N ARG A 34 8.08 -2.81 4.80
CA ARG A 34 6.97 -3.33 3.99
C ARG A 34 5.72 -3.60 4.83
N THR A 35 5.85 -4.35 5.93
CA THR A 35 4.72 -4.71 6.81
C THR A 35 4.01 -3.47 7.38
N GLN A 36 4.77 -2.40 7.66
CA GLN A 36 4.20 -1.13 8.12
C GLN A 36 3.36 -0.45 7.03
N TRP A 37 3.76 -0.56 5.76
CA TRP A 37 3.01 0.04 4.66
C TRP A 37 1.77 -0.78 4.27
N GLU A 38 1.76 -2.08 4.59
CA GLU A 38 0.62 -2.99 4.40
C GLU A 38 -0.44 -2.87 5.50
N SER A 39 -0.10 -2.34 6.68
CA SER A 39 -0.93 -2.45 7.88
C SER A 39 -2.18 -1.58 7.89
N CYS A 40 -2.21 -0.48 7.13
CA CYS A 40 -3.34 0.43 7.03
C CYS A 40 -3.89 0.39 5.60
N PHE A 41 -5.19 0.13 5.43
CA PHE A 41 -5.86 0.29 4.15
C PHE A 41 -7.23 0.98 4.34
N PRO A 42 -7.66 1.83 3.38
CA PRO A 42 -8.93 2.54 3.45
C PRO A 42 -10.12 1.60 3.55
N ASN A 43 -11.08 1.91 4.43
CA ASN A 43 -12.33 1.19 4.55
C ASN A 43 -13.50 2.13 4.35
N ALA A 44 -14.07 2.14 3.15
CA ALA A 44 -15.21 2.99 2.78
C ALA A 44 -16.46 2.79 3.65
N LYS A 45 -16.54 1.70 4.45
CA LYS A 45 -17.64 1.44 5.38
C LYS A 45 -17.38 1.96 6.80
N SER A 46 -16.18 2.44 7.09
CA SER A 46 -15.85 3.06 8.38
C SER A 46 -16.11 4.56 8.32
N PRO A 47 -16.66 5.18 9.38
CA PRO A 47 -16.69 6.65 9.53
C PRO A 47 -15.28 7.26 9.43
N THR A 48 -14.27 6.48 9.77
CA THR A 48 -12.85 6.83 9.69
C THR A 48 -12.16 6.28 8.45
N GLY A 49 -12.92 5.86 7.44
CA GLY A 49 -12.42 5.16 6.25
C GLY A 49 -11.33 5.85 5.44
N ILE A 50 -11.14 7.16 5.67
CA ILE A 50 -10.15 8.02 5.04
C ILE A 50 -8.85 8.19 5.85
N GLU A 51 -8.78 7.71 7.09
CA GLU A 51 -7.61 7.89 7.98
C GLU A 51 -6.31 7.40 7.33
N CYS A 52 -6.30 6.18 6.76
CA CYS A 52 -5.12 5.66 6.06
C CYS A 52 -4.70 6.54 4.88
N ILE A 53 -5.66 7.11 4.13
CA ILE A 53 -5.35 8.00 2.99
C ILE A 53 -4.69 9.28 3.50
N ASN A 54 -5.20 9.84 4.59
CA ASN A 54 -4.61 11.03 5.23
C ASN A 54 -3.20 10.73 5.75
N GLU A 55 -2.97 9.58 6.37
CA GLU A 55 -1.64 9.17 6.81
C GLU A 55 -0.66 9.04 5.64
N TRP A 56 -1.08 8.42 4.54
CA TRP A 56 -0.25 8.30 3.34
C TRP A 56 0.08 9.66 2.72
N ALA A 57 -0.87 10.59 2.73
CA ALA A 57 -0.67 11.95 2.25
C ALA A 57 0.31 12.72 3.13
N VAL A 58 0.18 12.62 4.47
CA VAL A 58 1.10 13.25 5.43
C VAL A 58 2.51 12.68 5.29
N ASP A 59 2.66 11.36 5.21
CA ASP A 59 3.94 10.67 5.01
C ASP A 59 4.64 11.11 3.71
N THR A 60 3.89 11.20 2.61
CA THR A 60 4.42 11.68 1.32
C THR A 60 4.83 13.15 1.39
N ASN A 61 3.99 13.99 2.02
CA ASN A 61 4.26 15.41 2.18
C ASN A 61 5.57 15.62 2.97
N GLN A 62 5.73 14.94 4.10
CA GLN A 62 6.95 14.99 4.92
C GLN A 62 8.20 14.55 4.14
N ALA A 63 8.12 13.46 3.38
CA ALA A 63 9.23 12.99 2.56
C ALA A 63 9.63 14.00 1.46
N SER A 64 8.67 14.80 0.97
CA SER A 64 8.88 15.77 -0.10
C SER A 64 9.31 17.16 0.37
N CYS A 65 9.13 17.52 1.65
CA CYS A 65 9.42 18.88 2.15
C CYS A 65 10.85 19.36 1.85
N GLY A 66 11.85 18.50 2.07
CA GLY A 66 13.26 18.84 1.80
C GLY A 66 13.65 18.81 0.33
N ALA A 67 12.80 18.19 -0.51
CA ALA A 67 13.00 18.04 -1.94
C ALA A 67 12.60 19.31 -2.71
N TRP A 68 11.52 19.98 -2.30
CA TRP A 68 11.02 21.21 -2.96
C TRP A 68 11.91 22.43 -2.73
N ALA A 69 12.65 22.49 -1.61
CA ALA A 69 13.58 23.59 -1.35
C ALA A 69 14.69 23.71 -2.43
N ALA A 70 15.05 22.58 -3.07
CA ALA A 70 16.02 22.57 -4.17
C ALA A 70 15.46 23.17 -5.47
N TYR A 71 14.14 23.14 -5.68
CA TYR A 71 13.49 23.75 -6.85
C TYR A 71 13.57 25.28 -6.81
N ALA A 72 13.61 25.89 -5.61
CA ALA A 72 13.62 27.34 -5.45
C ALA A 72 14.94 28.02 -5.88
N GLN A 73 16.02 27.24 -6.07
CA GLN A 73 17.36 27.77 -6.33
C GLN A 73 17.72 27.90 -7.83
N GLY A 74 16.80 27.54 -8.74
CA GLY A 74 16.97 27.78 -10.19
C GLY A 74 18.02 26.91 -10.90
N GLY A 75 18.46 25.80 -10.31
CA GLY A 75 19.47 24.89 -10.88
C GLY A 75 18.92 23.74 -11.75
N ASP A 76 19.81 23.02 -12.45
CA ASP A 76 19.48 21.78 -13.18
C ASP A 76 19.20 20.63 -12.19
N LEU A 77 17.92 20.28 -12.05
CA LEU A 77 17.43 19.23 -11.16
C LEU A 77 17.65 17.81 -11.71
N GLY A 78 18.12 17.70 -12.95
CA GLY A 78 18.38 16.43 -13.60
C GLY A 78 19.76 15.86 -13.34
N ARG A 79 20.62 16.50 -12.54
CA ARG A 79 22.01 16.05 -12.31
C ARG A 79 22.43 16.27 -10.86
N GLY A 80 23.53 15.62 -10.49
CA GLY A 80 24.20 15.83 -9.20
C GLY A 80 23.42 15.31 -8.00
N GLU A 81 23.80 15.76 -6.81
CA GLU A 81 23.26 15.29 -5.52
C GLU A 81 21.74 15.45 -5.42
N GLN A 82 21.19 16.51 -6.00
CA GLN A 82 19.77 16.84 -5.96
C GLN A 82 18.97 15.81 -6.76
N TYR A 83 19.47 15.45 -7.94
CA TYR A 83 18.89 14.37 -8.73
C TYR A 83 18.95 13.02 -8.01
N GLU A 84 20.10 12.68 -7.41
CA GLU A 84 20.26 11.43 -6.66
C GLU A 84 19.32 11.36 -5.46
N ARG A 85 19.20 12.45 -4.71
CA ARG A 85 18.29 12.55 -3.57
C ARG A 85 16.83 12.40 -4.00
N MET A 86 16.43 13.09 -5.05
CA MET A 86 15.07 13.00 -5.59
C MET A 86 14.76 11.60 -6.11
N SER A 87 15.71 10.96 -6.79
CA SER A 87 15.58 9.61 -7.31
C SER A 87 15.29 8.59 -6.21
N ARG A 88 16.05 8.63 -5.11
CA ARG A 88 15.80 7.77 -3.94
C ARG A 88 14.43 8.03 -3.29
N ILE A 89 14.01 9.29 -3.20
CA ILE A 89 12.67 9.63 -2.69
C ILE A 89 11.60 9.04 -3.62
N MET A 90 11.75 9.16 -4.93
CA MET A 90 10.80 8.60 -5.90
C MET A 90 10.74 7.08 -5.81
N GLU A 91 11.87 6.38 -5.79
CA GLU A 91 11.94 4.92 -5.60
C GLU A 91 11.14 4.49 -4.36
N LEU A 92 11.40 5.15 -3.21
CA LEU A 92 10.71 4.87 -1.96
C LEU A 92 9.20 5.10 -2.04
N GLN A 93 8.77 6.22 -2.63
CA GLN A 93 7.34 6.55 -2.73
C GLN A 93 6.61 5.65 -3.73
N ILE A 94 7.26 5.24 -4.83
CA ILE A 94 6.69 4.26 -5.77
C ILE A 94 6.54 2.90 -5.10
N ALA A 95 7.55 2.44 -4.35
CA ALA A 95 7.47 1.19 -3.58
C ALA A 95 6.34 1.24 -2.53
N LYS A 96 6.26 2.31 -1.73
CA LYS A 96 5.16 2.55 -0.77
C LYS A 96 3.80 2.50 -1.45
N GLY A 97 3.64 3.21 -2.57
CA GLY A 97 2.40 3.25 -3.34
C GLY A 97 1.98 1.88 -3.85
N GLY A 98 2.92 1.11 -4.40
CA GLY A 98 2.67 -0.26 -4.87
C GLY A 98 2.22 -1.19 -3.74
N VAL A 99 2.91 -1.17 -2.60
CA VAL A 99 2.57 -1.99 -1.42
C VAL A 99 1.19 -1.63 -0.86
N ARG A 100 0.91 -0.34 -0.67
CA ARG A 100 -0.38 0.17 -0.19
C ARG A 100 -1.53 -0.18 -1.12
N LEU A 101 -1.31 -0.05 -2.43
CA LEU A 101 -2.30 -0.43 -3.44
C LEU A 101 -2.56 -1.94 -3.41
N ALA A 102 -1.53 -2.77 -3.34
CA ALA A 102 -1.67 -4.22 -3.24
C ALA A 102 -2.45 -4.64 -1.98
N ALA A 103 -2.14 -4.05 -0.82
CA ALA A 103 -2.86 -4.30 0.43
C ALA A 103 -4.33 -3.88 0.33
N PHE A 104 -4.61 -2.70 -0.25
CA PHE A 104 -5.97 -2.24 -0.47
C PHE A 104 -6.75 -3.15 -1.43
N LEU A 105 -6.14 -3.54 -2.55
CA LEU A 105 -6.77 -4.45 -3.52
C LEU A 105 -7.05 -5.81 -2.89
N ASN A 106 -6.12 -6.37 -2.12
CA ASN A 106 -6.35 -7.60 -1.36
C ASN A 106 -7.54 -7.43 -0.41
N ALA A 107 -7.61 -6.36 0.37
CA ALA A 107 -8.71 -6.13 1.31
C ALA A 107 -10.08 -5.94 0.64
N VAL A 108 -10.12 -5.34 -0.57
CA VAL A 108 -11.36 -5.12 -1.33
C VAL A 108 -11.78 -6.39 -2.08
N LEU A 109 -10.85 -7.12 -2.67
CA LEU A 109 -11.11 -8.29 -3.51
C LEU A 109 -11.26 -9.59 -2.71
N ASP A 110 -10.68 -9.68 -1.51
CA ASP A 110 -10.92 -10.78 -0.55
C ASP A 110 -12.38 -10.80 -0.08
N LYS A 111 -13.10 -9.67 -0.23
CA LYS A 111 -14.56 -9.59 -0.07
C LYS A 111 -15.30 -10.12 -1.32
N LYS A 112 -15.11 -11.42 -1.58
CA LYS A 112 -15.91 -12.34 -2.43
C LYS A 112 -15.87 -12.17 -3.96
N CYS A 113 -15.23 -13.13 -4.63
CA CYS A 113 -15.95 -13.97 -5.62
C CYS A 113 -16.53 -15.17 -4.87
N GLY A 114 -17.83 -15.42 -4.99
CA GLY A 114 -18.57 -16.33 -4.11
C GLY A 114 -18.04 -17.78 -4.07
N ARG A 115 -17.50 -18.18 -2.91
CA ARG A 115 -17.77 -19.51 -2.37
C ARG A 115 -18.88 -19.34 -1.35
N MET A 116 -20.13 -19.57 -1.78
CA MET A 116 -21.14 -19.99 -0.81
C MET A 116 -20.67 -21.36 -0.30
N ASP A 117 -20.00 -21.39 0.85
CA ASP A 117 -19.95 -22.62 1.61
C ASP A 117 -21.36 -22.86 2.14
N TYR A 118 -22.13 -23.63 1.36
CA TYR A 118 -23.34 -24.29 1.82
C TYR A 118 -22.91 -25.38 2.82
N ARG A 119 -22.50 -24.96 4.02
CA ARG A 119 -22.29 -25.87 5.15
C ARG A 119 -23.14 -25.42 6.32
N SER A 120 -24.43 -25.73 6.16
CA SER A 120 -25.31 -26.17 7.24
C SER A 120 -25.40 -25.22 8.43
N SER A 121 -26.37 -24.31 8.37
CA SER A 121 -27.19 -23.97 9.54
C SER A 121 -27.84 -25.26 10.06
N ARG A 122 -27.07 -26.05 10.81
CA ARG A 122 -27.64 -27.10 11.66
C ARG A 122 -28.14 -26.38 12.90
N SER A 123 -29.42 -26.05 12.83
CA SER A 123 -30.35 -25.96 13.95
C SER A 123 -29.80 -26.60 15.23
N ASN A 124 -29.31 -25.77 16.15
CA ASN A 124 -29.30 -26.08 17.58
C ASN A 124 -30.44 -25.27 18.23
N SER A 125 -31.66 -25.54 17.80
CA SER A 125 -32.86 -25.32 18.61
C SER A 125 -33.00 -26.50 19.59
N ASN A 126 -32.10 -26.55 20.58
CA ASN A 126 -32.29 -27.35 21.79
C ASN A 126 -32.69 -26.44 22.96
N ASP A 127 -33.59 -25.52 22.66
CA ASP A 127 -34.31 -24.75 23.67
C ASP A 127 -35.77 -24.77 23.25
N PHE A 128 -36.66 -25.10 24.19
CA PHE A 128 -38.11 -25.17 24.04
C PHE A 128 -38.76 -26.49 23.60
N ARG A 129 -38.48 -27.60 24.29
CA ARG A 129 -39.45 -28.71 24.46
C ARG A 129 -39.21 -29.51 25.75
N SER A 130 -39.54 -28.89 26.88
CA SER A 130 -39.85 -29.63 28.12
C SER A 130 -40.76 -28.78 29.00
N SER A 131 -42.02 -28.62 28.57
CA SER A 131 -43.12 -28.09 29.37
C SER A 131 -44.43 -28.41 28.63
N ARG A 132 -44.89 -29.65 28.76
CA ARG A 132 -46.28 -30.11 28.65
C ARG A 132 -46.33 -31.64 28.66
N GLN A 133 -46.25 -32.20 29.85
CA GLN A 133 -46.93 -33.45 30.21
C GLN A 133 -47.54 -33.22 31.59
N LEU A 134 -48.77 -32.70 31.57
CA LEU A 134 -49.78 -32.86 32.60
C LEU A 134 -51.06 -33.09 31.79
N ASP A 135 -51.42 -34.36 31.67
CA ASP A 135 -52.76 -34.94 31.86
C ASP A 135 -52.64 -36.46 31.70
#